data_AF-A0AAV2SQK0-F1
#
_entry.id   AF-A0AAV2SQK0-F1
#
_cell.length_a   1.000
_cell.length_b   1.000
_cell.length_c   1.000
_cell.angle_alpha   90.00
_cell.angle_beta   90.00
_cell.angle_gamma   90.00
#
_symmetry.space_group_name_H-M   'P 1'
#
loop_
_entity.id
_entity.type
_entity.pdbx_description
1 polymer ?
#
loop_
_entity_poly.entity_id
_entity_poly.type
_entity_poly.pdbx_seq_one_letter_code
_entity_poly.pdbx_strand_id
1 'polypeptide(L)'
;TEPISTVSSTAYSTTTTTTVATTTDDIKSTTASLGLSCYSCFDCPITSSTTAVIQDPNYNTCFTSLVTMELGSYVVRGGELDPRQDGECDKTDTAITCYCGDDLCNDSEDIRSHRT
;
A
#
# COMPACT_ATOMS: atom_id res chain seq x y z
N THR A 1 43.38 34.94 -20.18
CA THR A 1 42.92 34.24 -21.40
C THR A 1 41.98 33.15 -20.96
N GLU A 2 40.68 33.33 -21.20
CA GLU A 2 39.70 32.22 -21.14
C GLU A 2 39.99 31.22 -22.28
N PRO A 3 39.47 29.98 -22.19
CA PRO A 3 38.20 29.78 -22.87
C PRO A 3 37.11 29.10 -22.04
N ILE A 4 35.93 29.63 -22.28
CA ILE A 4 34.58 29.16 -22.03
C ILE A 4 34.39 27.76 -22.67
N SER A 5 33.67 26.85 -22.01
CA SER A 5 33.08 25.67 -22.68
C SER A 5 31.79 25.27 -21.97
N THR A 6 30.64 25.72 -22.48
CA THR A 6 29.73 25.00 -23.41
C THR A 6 28.76 24.06 -22.68
N VAL A 7 27.50 24.52 -22.70
CA VAL A 7 26.25 23.86 -22.33
C VAL A 7 26.07 22.47 -22.93
N SER A 8 25.41 21.57 -22.17
CA SER A 8 24.63 20.48 -22.76
C SER A 8 23.42 20.18 -21.88
N SER A 9 22.27 20.71 -22.31
CA SER A 9 20.94 20.44 -21.76
C SER A 9 20.36 19.22 -22.49
N THR A 10 20.20 18.10 -21.78
CA THR A 10 19.52 16.91 -22.27
C THR A 10 18.02 17.15 -22.33
N ALA A 11 17.48 17.30 -23.53
CA ALA A 11 16.04 17.29 -23.78
C ALA A 11 15.54 15.84 -23.72
N TYR A 12 14.71 15.51 -22.73
CA TYR A 12 13.95 14.26 -22.73
C TYR A 12 12.73 14.42 -23.62
N SER A 13 12.65 13.58 -24.64
CA SER A 13 11.54 13.51 -25.60
C SER A 13 10.32 12.86 -24.92
N THR A 14 9.20 13.57 -24.87
CA THR A 14 7.92 13.05 -24.36
C THR A 14 7.17 12.40 -25.52
N THR A 15 7.06 11.07 -25.51
CA THR A 15 6.26 10.33 -26.50
C THR A 15 4.82 10.24 -26.00
N THR A 16 3.93 11.09 -26.52
CA THR A 16 2.49 10.96 -26.31
C THR A 16 1.96 9.83 -27.21
N THR A 17 1.70 8.66 -26.62
CA THR A 17 1.00 7.56 -27.29
C THR A 17 -0.51 7.76 -27.10
N THR A 18 -1.19 8.13 -28.19
CA THR A 18 -2.64 8.17 -28.28
C THR A 18 -3.19 6.75 -28.43
N THR A 19 -3.68 6.17 -27.33
CA THR A 19 -4.38 4.88 -27.34
C THR A 19 -5.85 5.11 -27.67
N VAL A 20 -6.29 4.57 -28.81
CA VAL A 20 -7.69 4.58 -29.26
C VAL A 20 -8.51 3.72 -28.30
N ALA A 21 -9.61 4.29 -27.78
CA ALA A 21 -10.53 3.60 -26.89
C ALA A 21 -11.27 2.48 -27.65
N THR A 22 -11.03 1.25 -27.26
CA THR A 22 -11.83 0.08 -27.64
C THR A 22 -12.89 -0.12 -26.56
N THR A 23 -14.15 0.13 -26.88
CA THR A 23 -15.29 -0.21 -26.03
C THR A 23 -15.53 -1.70 -26.10
N THR A 24 -15.02 -2.42 -25.10
CA THR A 24 -15.40 -3.81 -24.84
C THR A 24 -16.58 -3.78 -23.88
N ASP A 25 -17.73 -4.27 -24.32
CA ASP A 25 -18.89 -4.53 -23.46
C ASP A 25 -18.46 -5.49 -22.34
N ASP A 26 -18.38 -4.96 -21.11
CA ASP A 26 -18.08 -5.71 -19.90
C ASP A 26 -19.21 -6.70 -19.62
N ILE A 27 -18.95 -7.96 -19.96
CA ILE A 27 -19.69 -9.10 -19.44
C ILE A 27 -19.36 -9.14 -17.94
N LYS A 28 -20.24 -8.55 -17.13
CA LYS A 28 -20.21 -8.59 -15.66
C LYS A 28 -20.14 -10.03 -15.19
N SER A 29 -18.93 -10.54 -15.03
CA SER A 29 -18.65 -11.81 -14.37
C SER A 29 -19.01 -11.63 -12.91
N THR A 30 -20.16 -12.15 -12.50
CA THR A 30 -20.53 -12.30 -11.08
C THR A 30 -19.74 -13.45 -10.45
N THR A 31 -18.40 -13.40 -10.57
CA THR A 31 -17.53 -14.14 -9.67
C THR A 31 -17.73 -13.46 -8.33
N ALA A 32 -18.38 -14.14 -7.38
CA ALA A 32 -18.52 -13.63 -6.04
C ALA A 32 -17.12 -13.20 -5.57
N SER A 33 -16.97 -11.92 -5.22
CA SER A 33 -15.71 -11.43 -4.65
C SER A 33 -15.36 -12.34 -3.49
N LEU A 34 -14.17 -12.94 -3.52
CA LEU A 34 -13.68 -13.76 -2.42
C LEU A 34 -13.32 -12.91 -1.20
N GLY A 35 -13.42 -11.58 -1.33
CA GLY A 35 -13.08 -10.62 -0.30
C GLY A 35 -11.68 -10.05 -0.47
N LEU A 36 -11.38 -9.12 0.42
CA LEU A 36 -10.09 -8.46 0.51
C LEU A 36 -9.06 -9.41 1.13
N SER A 37 -7.88 -9.48 0.52
CA SER A 37 -6.75 -10.26 0.99
C SER A 37 -5.77 -9.35 1.73
N CYS A 38 -5.37 -9.71 2.94
CA CYS A 38 -4.47 -8.91 3.76
C CYS A 38 -3.33 -9.78 4.31
N TYR A 39 -2.15 -9.21 4.49
CA TYR A 39 -1.12 -9.84 5.33
C TYR A 39 -1.61 -9.92 6.78
N SER A 40 -1.33 -11.04 7.44
CA SER A 40 -1.67 -11.28 8.84
C SER A 40 -0.49 -11.83 9.60
N CYS A 41 0.00 -11.06 10.56
CA CYS A 41 1.10 -11.48 11.40
C CYS A 41 1.23 -10.59 12.64
N PHE A 42 1.88 -11.15 13.65
CA PHE A 42 2.25 -10.49 14.89
C PHE A 42 3.78 -10.40 14.96
N ASP A 43 4.29 -9.24 15.33
CA ASP A 43 5.72 -8.93 15.44
C ASP A 43 6.51 -9.19 14.14
N CYS A 44 5.94 -8.69 13.03
CA CYS A 44 6.46 -8.86 11.67
C CYS A 44 6.80 -7.50 11.03
N PRO A 45 7.99 -6.93 11.30
CA PRO A 45 8.34 -5.60 10.81
C PRO A 45 8.40 -5.54 9.27
N ILE A 46 8.72 -6.66 8.62
CA ILE A 46 8.77 -6.81 7.17
C ILE A 46 7.84 -7.94 6.73
N THR A 47 7.17 -7.75 5.60
CA THR A 47 6.43 -8.82 4.94
C THR A 47 7.38 -9.58 4.01
N SER A 48 7.15 -10.88 3.87
CA SER A 48 7.90 -11.75 2.96
C SER A 48 6.96 -12.74 2.29
N SER A 49 7.48 -13.55 1.36
CA SER A 49 6.71 -14.63 0.73
C SER A 49 6.20 -15.69 1.70
N THR A 50 6.69 -15.70 2.95
CA THR A 50 6.24 -16.62 4.00
C THR A 50 5.28 -15.98 4.99
N THR A 51 5.02 -14.66 4.88
CA THR A 51 4.03 -13.98 5.72
C THR A 51 2.65 -14.54 5.39
N ALA A 52 1.88 -14.90 6.42
CA ALA A 52 0.55 -15.44 6.23
C ALA A 52 -0.36 -14.39 5.58
N VAL A 53 -1.21 -14.86 4.66
CA VAL A 53 -2.24 -14.06 4.01
C VAL A 53 -3.59 -14.61 4.46
N ILE A 54 -4.45 -13.69 4.90
CA ILE A 54 -5.85 -13.97 5.20
C ILE A 54 -6.71 -13.34 4.13
N GLN A 55 -7.84 -13.98 3.83
CA GLN A 55 -8.82 -13.47 2.88
C GLN A 55 -10.21 -13.69 3.49
N ASP A 56 -11.01 -12.63 3.54
CA ASP A 56 -12.37 -12.71 4.06
C ASP A 56 -13.30 -11.78 3.23
N PRO A 57 -14.47 -12.27 2.77
CA PRO A 57 -15.45 -11.46 2.05
C PRO A 57 -16.02 -10.28 2.85
N ASN A 58 -15.85 -10.28 4.18
CA ASN A 58 -16.32 -9.21 5.06
C ASN A 58 -15.24 -8.17 5.39
N TYR A 59 -13.98 -8.41 5.02
CA TYR A 59 -12.95 -7.39 5.18
C TYR A 59 -13.19 -6.25 4.20
N ASN A 60 -13.24 -5.04 4.74
CA ASN A 60 -13.38 -3.82 3.96
C ASN A 60 -12.03 -3.11 3.80
N THR A 61 -11.11 -3.26 4.76
CA THR A 61 -9.76 -2.70 4.67
C THR A 61 -8.74 -3.64 5.29
N CYS A 62 -7.49 -3.55 4.86
CA CYS A 62 -6.35 -4.08 5.57
C CYS A 62 -5.79 -3.02 6.51
N PHE A 63 -5.13 -3.44 7.58
CA PHE A 63 -4.45 -2.55 8.50
C PHE A 63 -3.01 -2.98 8.76
N THR A 64 -2.19 -2.00 9.12
CA THR A 64 -0.93 -2.22 9.84
C THR A 64 -0.86 -1.32 11.06
N SER A 65 -0.56 -1.90 12.22
CA SER A 65 -0.36 -1.19 13.47
C SER A 65 1.09 -1.29 13.95
N LEU A 66 1.72 -0.15 14.20
CA LEU A 66 2.97 -0.06 14.94
C LEU A 66 2.64 0.22 16.41
N VAL A 67 2.75 -0.78 17.25
CA VAL A 67 2.49 -0.67 18.69
C VAL A 67 3.81 -0.38 19.41
N THR A 68 3.82 0.65 20.24
CA THR A 68 4.94 1.09 21.06
C THR A 68 4.60 0.92 22.54
N MET A 69 5.46 0.19 23.25
CA MET A 69 5.38 -0.05 24.70
C MET A 69 6.71 0.35 25.35
N GLU A 70 6.76 0.39 26.69
CA GLU A 70 7.98 0.76 27.43
C GLU A 70 9.20 -0.13 27.09
N LEU A 71 8.96 -1.38 26.72
CA LEU A 71 10.01 -2.37 26.45
C LEU A 71 10.38 -2.50 24.96
N GLY A 72 9.71 -1.78 24.06
CA GLY A 72 9.99 -1.82 22.63
C GLY A 72 8.76 -1.58 21.76
N SER A 73 8.91 -1.80 20.45
CA SER A 73 7.83 -1.67 19.47
C SER A 73 7.71 -2.92 18.62
N TYR A 74 6.49 -3.29 18.26
CA TYR A 74 6.20 -4.41 17.36
C TYR A 74 5.14 -4.02 16.33
N VAL A 75 5.10 -4.77 15.23
CA VAL A 75 4.16 -4.54 14.12
C VAL A 75 3.09 -5.63 14.11
N VAL A 76 1.83 -5.23 13.94
CA VAL A 76 0.68 -6.12 13.76
C VAL A 76 0.02 -5.81 12.43
N ARG A 77 -0.31 -6.83 11.65
CA ARG A 77 -0.98 -6.71 10.36
C ARG A 77 -2.24 -7.57 10.34
N GLY A 78 -3.28 -7.13 9.65
CA GLY A 78 -4.50 -7.91 9.48
C GLY A 78 -5.54 -7.24 8.58
N GLY A 79 -6.74 -7.82 8.57
CA GLY A 79 -7.94 -7.26 7.93
C GLY A 79 -8.88 -6.67 8.97
N GLU A 80 -9.57 -5.60 8.60
CA GLU A 80 -10.56 -4.88 9.38
C GLU A 80 -11.92 -4.99 8.70
N LEU A 81 -12.95 -5.21 9.53
CA LEU A 81 -14.33 -5.34 9.07
C LEU A 81 -14.95 -3.97 8.83
N ASP A 82 -14.52 -2.95 9.55
CA ASP A 82 -14.99 -1.59 9.34
C ASP A 82 -14.31 -0.96 8.11
N PRO A 83 -15.08 -0.26 7.26
CA PRO A 83 -14.50 0.47 6.14
C PRO A 83 -13.71 1.68 6.65
N ARG A 84 -12.49 1.84 6.15
CA ARG A 84 -11.60 3.00 6.37
C ARG A 84 -11.15 3.56 5.03
N GLN A 85 -10.71 4.81 5.03
CA GLN A 85 -10.17 5.41 3.82
C GLN A 85 -8.72 4.98 3.61
N ASP A 86 -8.32 4.78 2.35
CA ASP A 86 -6.93 4.46 2.01
C ASP A 86 -5.98 5.58 2.47
N GLY A 87 -4.94 5.18 3.21
CA GLY A 87 -3.99 6.10 3.82
C GLY A 87 -4.49 6.77 5.11
N GLU A 88 -5.70 6.44 5.58
CA GLU A 88 -6.16 6.86 6.91
C GLU A 88 -5.28 6.20 7.97
N CYS A 89 -4.84 6.99 8.96
CA CYS A 89 -4.07 6.49 10.09
C CYS A 89 -4.65 7.02 11.41
N ASP A 90 -4.99 6.09 12.30
CA ASP A 90 -5.38 6.37 13.67
C ASP A 90 -4.14 6.33 14.58
N LYS A 91 -3.94 7.40 15.35
CA LYS A 91 -2.84 7.49 16.32
C LYS A 91 -3.39 7.54 17.74
N THR A 92 -2.90 6.63 18.57
CA THR A 92 -3.11 6.61 20.02
C THR A 92 -1.78 6.87 20.73
N ASP A 93 -1.79 6.92 22.06
CA ASP A 93 -0.56 7.07 22.85
C ASP A 93 0.40 5.88 22.67
N THR A 94 -0.15 4.70 22.34
CA THR A 94 0.60 3.44 22.28
C THR A 94 0.68 2.83 20.89
N ALA A 95 -0.03 3.35 19.89
CA ALA A 95 -0.03 2.77 18.56
C ALA A 95 -0.29 3.78 17.45
N ILE A 96 0.22 3.47 16.27
CA ILE A 96 -0.18 4.10 15.01
C ILE A 96 -0.72 2.98 14.12
N THR A 97 -2.00 3.04 13.75
CA THR A 97 -2.64 2.06 12.87
C THR A 97 -3.04 2.74 11.58
N CYS A 98 -2.51 2.27 10.45
CA CYS A 98 -2.85 2.77 9.12
C CYS A 98 -3.63 1.73 8.33
N TYR A 99 -4.51 2.21 7.45
CA TYR A 99 -5.47 1.42 6.70
C TYR A 99 -5.32 1.60 5.18
N CYS A 100 -5.69 0.56 4.43
CA CYS A 100 -5.71 0.56 2.97
C CYS A 100 -6.71 -0.50 2.45
N GLY A 101 -7.26 -0.32 1.26
CA GLY A 101 -8.40 -1.08 0.73
C GLY A 101 -8.08 -2.01 -0.43
N ASP A 102 -6.81 -2.08 -0.85
CA ASP A 102 -6.35 -2.95 -1.94
C ASP A 102 -5.80 -4.29 -1.40
N ASP A 103 -5.82 -5.33 -2.24
CA ASP A 103 -5.27 -6.64 -1.87
C ASP A 103 -3.78 -6.53 -1.51
N LEU A 104 -3.43 -7.02 -0.31
CA LEU A 104 -2.07 -7.07 0.23
C LEU A 104 -1.39 -5.70 0.36
N CYS A 105 -2.17 -4.61 0.36
CA CYS A 105 -1.68 -3.24 0.50
C CYS A 105 -0.99 -2.96 1.84
N ASN A 106 -1.30 -3.77 2.86
CA ASN A 106 -0.67 -3.66 4.17
C ASN A 106 0.72 -4.32 4.17
N ASP A 107 1.55 -4.00 3.19
CA ASP A 107 2.94 -4.44 3.09
C ASP A 107 3.88 -3.51 3.87
N SER A 108 5.18 -3.85 3.93
CA SER A 108 6.16 -3.07 4.70
C SER A 108 6.69 -1.80 4.02
N GLU A 109 6.44 -1.60 2.73
CA GLU A 109 6.93 -0.44 1.99
C GLU A 109 6.08 0.82 2.29
N ASP A 110 4.77 0.67 2.42
CA ASP A 110 3.87 1.84 2.63
C ASP A 110 4.05 2.53 3.98
N ILE A 111 4.39 1.80 5.05
CA ILE A 111 4.58 2.39 6.39
C ILE A 111 5.85 3.25 6.47
N ARG A 112 6.86 2.98 5.62
CA ARG A 112 8.10 3.76 5.59
C ARG A 112 7.91 5.15 4.97
N SER A 113 6.91 5.32 4.11
CA SER A 113 6.64 6.59 3.42
C SER A 113 6.20 7.71 4.37
N HIS A 114 5.65 7.37 5.55
CA HIS A 114 5.18 8.35 6.54
C HIS A 114 6.22 8.73 7.62
N ARG A 115 7.51 8.36 7.45
CA ARG A 115 8.60 8.68 8.40
C ARG A 115 9.55 9.81 7.97
N THR A 116 9.27 10.51 6.88
CA THR A 116 10.07 11.67 6.42
C THR A 116 9.49 13.01 6.84
#